data_AF-A0A7C7IBT7-F1
#
_entry.id   AF-A0A7C7IBT7-F1
#
_cell.length_a   1.000
_cell.length_b   1.000
_cell.length_c   1.000
_cell.angle_alpha   90.00
_cell.angle_beta   90.00
_cell.angle_gamma   90.00
#
_symmetry.space_group_name_H-M   'P 1'
#
loop_
_entity.id
_entity.type
_entity.pdbx_description
1 polymer ?
#
loop_
_entity_poly.entity_id
_entity_poly.type
_entity_poly.pdbx_seq_one_letter_code
_entity_poly.pdbx_strand_id
1 'polypeptide(L)'
;GLHYEPLLAKVMAWGETREDAAKNLLRALLCFRVEGITCNASLLRDILASADFAEATYHTGSVASWLEDGIVRALHPGVNGTTMKNDKDHSDRDTAAAIAVAMALASKSAGAFATPAANQWRAYGRREQLQPRPQVSRSWR
;
A
#
# COMPACT_ATOMS: atom_id res chain seq x y z
N GLY A 1 31.70 10.07 -1.70
CA GLY A 1 30.79 10.54 -0.63
C GLY A 1 30.43 9.36 0.25
N LEU A 2 29.87 9.57 1.45
CA LEU A 2 29.35 8.43 2.22
C LEU A 2 28.04 7.96 1.55
N HIS A 3 28.12 6.82 0.87
CA HIS A 3 26.97 6.17 0.24
C HIS A 3 26.41 5.18 1.25
N TYR A 4 25.33 5.55 1.92
CA TYR A 4 24.59 4.65 2.80
C TYR A 4 23.66 3.74 1.99
N GLU A 5 23.20 2.68 2.64
CA GLU A 5 22.22 1.75 2.07
C GLU A 5 20.80 2.39 2.12
N PRO A 6 19.97 2.22 1.07
CA PRO A 6 18.70 2.94 0.92
C PRO A 6 17.53 2.39 1.75
N LEU A 7 17.74 1.48 2.71
CA LEU A 7 16.66 0.94 3.55
C LEU A 7 16.07 2.02 4.47
N LEU A 8 14.80 2.33 4.25
CA LEU A 8 14.06 3.29 5.07
C LEU A 8 13.48 2.65 6.34
N ALA A 9 12.84 1.49 6.22
CA ALA A 9 12.14 0.82 7.31
C ALA A 9 11.92 -0.67 7.04
N LYS A 10 11.74 -1.44 8.13
CA LYS A 10 11.20 -2.82 8.09
C LYS A 10 9.80 -2.81 8.70
N VAL A 11 8.78 -3.05 7.88
CA VAL A 11 7.38 -3.13 8.32
C VAL A 11 7.04 -4.59 8.56
N MET A 12 6.54 -4.91 9.76
CA MET A 12 6.18 -6.27 10.16
C MET A 12 4.77 -6.27 10.75
N ALA A 13 4.03 -7.35 10.52
CA ALA A 13 2.72 -7.58 11.11
C ALA A 13 2.59 -9.03 11.55
N TRP A 14 1.70 -9.26 12.50
CA TRP A 14 1.37 -10.58 13.03
C TRP A 14 -0.14 -10.79 12.96
N GLY A 15 -0.56 -12.04 12.88
CA GLY A 15 -1.95 -12.49 12.95
C GLY A 15 -1.99 -13.95 13.37
N GLU A 16 -3.14 -14.41 13.83
CA GLU A 16 -3.34 -15.81 14.23
C GLU A 16 -3.24 -16.77 13.03
N THR A 17 -3.66 -16.27 11.86
CA THR A 17 -3.51 -16.96 10.57
C THR A 17 -2.57 -16.20 9.64
N ARG A 18 -2.08 -16.88 8.59
CA ARG A 18 -1.26 -16.26 7.54
C ARG A 18 -2.03 -15.16 6.84
N GLU A 19 -3.31 -15.38 6.60
CA GLU A 19 -4.24 -14.46 5.96
C GLU A 19 -4.42 -13.20 6.82
N ASP A 20 -4.53 -13.36 8.14
CA ASP A 20 -4.63 -12.23 9.06
C ASP A 20 -3.34 -11.43 9.14
N ALA A 21 -2.18 -12.10 9.18
CA ALA A 21 -0.89 -11.44 9.15
C ALA A 21 -0.69 -10.65 7.84
N ALA A 22 -1.05 -11.24 6.69
CA ALA A 22 -0.97 -10.59 5.39
C ALA A 22 -1.93 -9.38 5.28
N LYS A 23 -3.18 -9.51 5.75
CA LYS A 23 -4.14 -8.40 5.83
C LYS A 23 -3.64 -7.27 6.73
N ASN A 24 -3.08 -7.61 7.89
CA ASN A 24 -2.52 -6.62 8.82
C ASN A 24 -1.31 -5.91 8.21
N LEU A 25 -0.44 -6.63 7.49
CA LEU A 25 0.70 -6.04 6.78
C LEU A 25 0.25 -5.12 5.65
N LEU A 26 -0.75 -5.53 4.87
CA LEU A 26 -1.34 -4.70 3.82
C LEU A 26 -1.93 -3.40 4.38
N ARG A 27 -2.66 -3.48 5.51
CA ARG A 27 -3.17 -2.29 6.22
C ARG A 27 -2.04 -1.38 6.69
N ALA A 28 -0.97 -1.94 7.25
CA ALA A 28 0.20 -1.17 7.66
C ALA A 28 0.85 -0.43 6.48
N LEU A 29 0.98 -1.09 5.33
CA LEU A 29 1.53 -0.50 4.10
C LEU A 29 0.60 0.54 3.44
N LEU A 30 -0.72 0.44 3.62
CA LEU A 30 -1.67 1.48 3.20
C LEU A 30 -1.54 2.75 4.04
N CYS A 31 -1.19 2.61 5.32
CA CYS A 31 -0.93 3.74 6.20
C CYS A 31 0.52 4.28 6.09
N PHE A 32 1.41 3.59 5.34
CA PHE A 32 2.80 3.97 5.18
C PHE A 32 2.93 5.13 4.17
N ARG A 33 2.97 6.36 4.69
CA ARG A 33 3.08 7.59 3.89
C ARG A 33 4.52 8.12 3.91
N VAL A 34 5.13 8.15 2.73
CA VAL A 34 6.47 8.69 2.48
C VAL A 34 6.37 9.65 1.31
N GLU A 35 6.95 10.83 1.45
CA GLU A 35 6.93 11.89 0.44
C GLU A 35 8.35 12.35 0.12
N GLY A 36 8.56 12.85 -1.09
CA GLY A 36 9.85 13.39 -1.53
C GLY A 36 10.88 12.36 -1.98
N ILE A 37 10.61 11.06 -1.83
CA ILE A 37 11.45 9.96 -2.34
C ILE A 37 10.60 8.88 -3.00
N THR A 38 11.17 8.19 -3.98
CA THR A 38 10.57 6.98 -4.54
C THR A 38 10.70 5.84 -3.52
N CYS A 39 9.63 5.08 -3.35
CA CYS A 39 9.58 3.99 -2.38
C CYS A 39 8.88 2.78 -3.00
N ASN A 40 9.35 1.59 -2.66
CA ASN A 40 8.79 0.31 -3.12
C ASN A 40 7.48 -0.09 -2.41
N ALA A 41 6.92 0.76 -1.55
CA ALA A 41 5.71 0.45 -0.80
C ALA A 41 4.50 0.09 -1.68
N SER A 42 4.35 0.69 -2.87
CA SER A 42 3.32 0.32 -3.83
C SER A 42 3.49 -1.10 -4.34
N LEU A 43 4.69 -1.45 -4.80
CA LEU A 43 5.04 -2.81 -5.25
C LEU A 43 4.76 -3.85 -4.17
N LEU A 44 5.14 -3.56 -2.92
CA LEU A 44 4.89 -4.48 -1.80
C LEU A 44 3.39 -4.69 -1.55
N ARG A 45 2.55 -3.66 -1.70
CA ARG A 45 1.09 -3.81 -1.61
C ARG A 45 0.54 -4.68 -2.74
N ASP A 46 1.03 -4.49 -3.95
CA ASP A 46 0.59 -5.27 -5.12
C ASP A 46 0.95 -6.75 -4.96
N ILE A 47 2.17 -7.05 -4.48
CA ILE A 47 2.59 -8.42 -4.18
C ILE A 47 1.66 -9.05 -3.13
N LEU A 48 1.39 -8.37 -2.01
CA LEU A 48 0.51 -8.88 -0.97
C LEU A 48 -0.95 -9.08 -1.43
N ALA A 49 -1.38 -8.33 -2.45
CA ALA A 49 -2.72 -8.44 -3.03
C ALA A 49 -2.80 -9.46 -4.18
N SER A 50 -1.68 -10.06 -4.59
CA SER A 50 -1.64 -11.04 -5.68
C SER A 50 -2.17 -12.41 -5.23
N ALA A 51 -2.80 -13.13 -6.16
CA ALA A 51 -3.25 -14.51 -5.93
C ALA A 51 -2.07 -15.42 -5.61
N ASP A 52 -0.95 -15.29 -6.32
CA ASP A 52 0.25 -16.10 -6.11
C ASP A 52 0.80 -15.96 -4.69
N PHE A 53 0.79 -14.73 -4.15
CA PHE A 53 1.14 -14.52 -2.76
C PHE A 53 0.09 -15.10 -1.82
N ALA A 54 -1.21 -14.89 -2.06
CA ALA A 54 -2.27 -15.42 -1.21
C ALA A 54 -2.24 -16.97 -1.15
N GLU A 55 -2.01 -17.65 -2.27
CA GLU A 55 -2.01 -19.11 -2.41
C GLU A 55 -0.65 -19.75 -2.10
N ALA A 56 0.38 -18.94 -1.81
CA ALA A 56 1.75 -19.38 -1.50
C ALA A 56 2.41 -20.18 -2.64
N THR A 57 2.11 -19.83 -3.90
CA THR A 57 2.66 -20.49 -5.10
C THR A 57 3.92 -19.79 -5.66
N TYR A 58 4.44 -18.78 -4.95
CA TYR A 58 5.60 -18.00 -5.36
C TYR A 58 6.94 -18.71 -5.11
N HIS A 59 7.96 -18.27 -5.86
CA HIS A 59 9.34 -18.74 -5.76
C HIS A 59 10.33 -17.56 -5.93
N THR A 60 11.63 -17.83 -5.84
CA THR A 60 12.68 -16.78 -5.89
C THR A 60 12.72 -15.99 -7.21
N GLY A 61 12.08 -16.49 -8.27
CA GLY A 61 11.96 -15.84 -9.57
C GLY A 61 10.69 -15.01 -9.74
N SER A 62 9.68 -15.16 -8.87
CA SER A 62 8.38 -14.48 -9.00
C SER A 62 8.49 -12.96 -8.92
N VAL A 63 9.55 -12.45 -8.29
CA VAL A 63 9.82 -11.00 -8.18
C VAL A 63 9.93 -10.33 -9.56
N ALA A 64 10.48 -11.00 -10.57
CA ALA A 64 10.59 -10.45 -11.92
C ALA A 64 9.19 -10.21 -12.54
N SER A 65 8.30 -11.20 -12.44
CA SER A 65 6.92 -11.10 -12.92
C SER A 65 6.16 -9.97 -12.22
N TRP A 66 6.24 -9.89 -10.90
CA TRP A 66 5.55 -8.83 -10.15
C TRP A 66 6.09 -7.43 -10.45
N LEU A 67 7.36 -7.31 -10.80
CA LEU A 67 7.95 -6.04 -11.21
C LEU A 67 7.39 -5.60 -12.57
N GLU A 68 7.28 -6.53 -13.52
CA GLU A 68 6.66 -6.28 -14.83
C GLU A 68 5.19 -5.89 -14.69
N ASP A 69 4.42 -6.63 -13.90
CA ASP A 69 3.00 -6.33 -13.62
C ASP A 69 2.83 -4.95 -12.96
N GLY A 70 3.73 -4.60 -12.03
CA GLY A 70 3.74 -3.29 -11.37
C GLY A 70 4.04 -2.14 -12.33
N ILE A 71 4.96 -2.34 -13.29
CA ILE A 71 5.26 -1.36 -14.35
C ILE A 71 4.03 -1.16 -15.24
N VAL A 72 3.39 -2.25 -15.68
CA VAL A 72 2.17 -2.20 -16.50
C VAL A 72 1.07 -1.43 -15.77
N ARG A 73 0.84 -1.69 -14.47
CA ARG A 73 -0.16 -0.96 -13.68
C ARG A 73 0.17 0.53 -13.54
N ALA A 74 1.44 0.87 -13.32
CA ALA A 74 1.88 2.27 -13.20
C ALA A 74 1.70 3.06 -14.51
N LEU A 75 1.83 2.38 -15.67
CA LEU A 75 1.56 2.96 -17.00
C LEU A 75 0.07 3.08 -17.30
N HIS A 76 -0.78 2.28 -16.65
CA HIS A 76 -2.24 2.25 -16.84
C HIS A 76 -3.02 2.57 -15.53
N PRO A 77 -2.80 3.72 -14.87
CA PRO A 77 -3.37 4.03 -13.55
C PRO A 77 -4.90 4.17 -13.51
N GLY A 78 -5.59 4.13 -14.67
CA GLY A 78 -7.04 4.23 -14.80
C GLY A 78 -7.76 2.95 -15.25
N VAL A 79 -7.06 1.86 -15.56
CA VAL A 79 -7.68 0.61 -16.05
C VAL A 79 -7.81 -0.40 -14.91
N ASN A 80 -8.76 -0.15 -14.01
CA ASN A 80 -9.25 -1.19 -13.09
C ASN A 80 -10.42 -1.92 -13.77
N GLY A 81 -10.11 -2.80 -14.72
CA GLY A 81 -11.10 -3.61 -15.39
C GLY A 81 -10.45 -4.75 -16.15
N THR A 82 -10.87 -5.97 -15.84
CA THR A 82 -10.73 -7.11 -16.75
C THR A 82 -11.26 -6.66 -18.11
N THR A 83 -10.38 -6.51 -19.10
CA THR A 83 -10.77 -6.29 -20.49
C THR A 83 -11.49 -7.55 -20.98
N MET A 84 -12.78 -7.66 -20.66
CA MET A 84 -13.66 -8.54 -21.41
C MET A 84 -13.83 -7.89 -22.77
N LYS A 85 -13.07 -8.38 -23.76
CA LYS A 85 -13.35 -8.10 -25.17
C LYS A 85 -14.74 -8.66 -25.47
N ASN A 86 -15.78 -7.83 -25.41
CA ASN A 86 -17.07 -8.14 -25.99
C ASN A 86 -17.26 -7.28 -27.23
N ASP A 87 -17.47 -7.99 -28.34
CA ASP A 87 -17.54 -7.50 -29.70
C ASP A 87 -18.86 -6.74 -29.98
N LYS A 88 -19.15 -5.66 -29.23
CA LYS A 88 -20.33 -4.80 -29.43
C LYS A 88 -20.04 -3.33 -29.12
N ASP A 89 -19.66 -2.59 -30.16
CA ASP A 89 -19.32 -1.16 -30.23
C ASP A 89 -20.38 -0.17 -29.66
N HIS A 90 -21.55 -0.66 -29.20
CA HIS A 90 -22.61 0.14 -28.59
C HIS A 90 -22.60 0.09 -27.05
N SER A 91 -21.98 -0.91 -26.41
CA SER A 91 -21.99 -1.04 -24.94
C SER A 91 -21.04 -0.06 -24.25
N ASP A 92 -19.97 0.37 -24.92
CA ASP A 92 -18.88 1.10 -24.29
C ASP A 92 -19.27 2.55 -23.96
N ARG A 93 -20.07 3.18 -24.82
CA ARG A 93 -20.57 4.56 -24.61
C ARG A 93 -21.53 4.64 -23.42
N ASP A 94 -22.47 3.70 -23.33
CA ASP A 94 -23.46 3.66 -22.25
C ASP A 94 -22.80 3.30 -20.90
N THR A 95 -21.81 2.39 -20.92
CA THR A 95 -21.03 2.02 -19.72
C THR A 95 -20.16 3.19 -19.24
N ALA A 96 -19.49 3.90 -20.15
CA ALA A 96 -18.71 5.09 -19.82
C ALA A 96 -19.59 6.21 -19.24
N ALA A 97 -20.78 6.43 -19.82
CA ALA A 97 -21.72 7.43 -19.32
C ALA A 97 -22.21 7.09 -17.91
N ALA A 98 -22.53 5.82 -17.64
CA ALA A 98 -22.96 5.36 -16.31
C ALA A 98 -21.89 5.58 -15.23
N ILE A 99 -20.63 5.26 -15.54
CA ILE A 99 -19.50 5.49 -14.62
C ILE A 99 -19.31 6.99 -14.35
N ALA A 100 -19.36 7.83 -15.39
CA ALA A 100 -19.21 9.27 -15.25
C ALA A 100 -20.32 9.89 -14.38
N VAL A 101 -21.57 9.47 -14.57
CA VAL A 101 -22.71 9.91 -13.75
C VAL A 101 -22.54 9.45 -12.30
N ALA A 102 -22.15 8.21 -12.06
CA ALA A 102 -21.92 7.69 -10.71
C ALA A 102 -20.81 8.48 -9.97
N MET A 103 -19.69 8.80 -10.64
CA MET A 103 -18.63 9.63 -10.08
C MET A 103 -19.08 11.06 -9.79
N ALA A 104 -19.84 11.68 -10.69
CA ALA A 104 -20.35 13.04 -10.50
C ALA A 104 -21.33 13.12 -9.32
N LEU A 105 -22.17 12.11 -9.14
CA LEU A 105 -23.10 12.02 -8.01
C LEU A 105 -22.37 11.75 -6.69
N ALA A 106 -21.37 10.86 -6.68
CA ALA A 106 -20.54 10.58 -5.51
C ALA A 106 -19.70 11.80 -5.07
N SER A 107 -19.20 12.58 -6.04
CA SER A 107 -18.47 13.82 -5.74
C SER A 107 -19.37 14.90 -5.13
N LYS A 108 -20.69 14.83 -5.37
CA LYS A 108 -21.69 15.76 -4.83
C LYS A 108 -22.14 15.41 -3.41
N SER A 109 -21.85 14.19 -2.94
CA SER A 109 -22.22 13.70 -1.60
C SER A 109 -21.04 13.63 -0.61
N ALA A 110 -19.84 14.07 -1.00
CA ALA A 110 -18.66 14.12 -0.14
C ALA A 110 -18.75 15.25 0.90
N GLY A 111 -19.67 15.13 1.85
CA GLY A 111 -19.79 15.96 3.04
C GLY A 111 -19.01 15.37 4.22
N ALA A 112 -18.27 16.26 4.91
CA ALA A 112 -17.64 16.14 6.22
C ALA A 112 -16.66 14.96 6.47
N PHE A 113 -15.36 15.31 6.53
CA PHE A 113 -14.33 14.44 7.09
C PHE A 113 -14.60 14.18 8.58
N ALA A 114 -14.70 12.91 8.96
CA ALA A 114 -14.74 12.50 10.36
C ALA A 114 -13.41 12.80 11.06
N THR A 115 -13.49 13.40 12.25
CA THR A 115 -12.34 13.62 13.13
C THR A 115 -11.69 12.27 13.46
N PRO A 116 -10.38 12.08 13.25
CA PRO A 116 -9.73 10.80 13.53
C PRO A 116 -9.84 10.46 15.02
N ALA A 117 -10.27 9.24 15.32
CA ALA A 117 -10.30 8.72 16.69
C ALA A 117 -8.90 8.76 17.34
N ALA A 118 -8.87 8.86 18.67
CA ALA A 118 -7.62 8.94 19.43
C ALA A 118 -6.77 7.66 19.25
N ASN A 119 -5.67 7.77 18.50
CA ASN A 119 -4.74 6.67 18.27
C ASN A 119 -3.74 6.55 19.43
N GLN A 120 -3.94 5.56 20.31
CA GLN A 120 -3.08 5.32 21.47
C GLN A 120 -1.61 5.12 21.10
N TRP A 121 -1.34 4.48 19.96
CA TRP A 121 0.02 4.32 19.41
C TRP A 121 0.69 5.65 19.02
N ARG A 122 -0.08 6.62 18.52
CA ARG A 122 0.42 7.95 18.16
C ARG A 122 0.74 8.79 19.39
N ALA A 123 -0.04 8.63 20.45
CA ALA A 123 0.23 9.25 21.74
C ALA A 123 1.47 8.61 22.41
N TYR A 124 1.58 7.28 22.37
CA TYR A 124 2.74 6.53 22.86
C TYR A 124 4.03 6.96 22.15
N GLY A 125 4.05 6.96 20.82
CA GLY A 125 5.25 7.32 20.05
C GLY A 125 5.75 8.74 20.34
N ARG A 126 4.85 9.72 20.51
CA ARG A 126 5.24 11.08 20.92
C ARG A 126 5.80 11.14 22.33
N ARG A 127 5.25 10.36 23.26
CA ARG A 127 5.77 10.28 24.64
C ARG A 127 7.18 9.71 24.66
N GLU A 128 7.44 8.66 23.89
CA GLU A 128 8.78 8.05 23.80
C GLU A 128 9.84 9.00 23.17
N GLN A 129 9.45 9.82 22.20
CA GLN A 129 10.37 10.80 21.59
C GLN A 129 10.78 11.93 22.54
N LEU A 130 9.95 12.25 23.54
CA LEU A 130 10.21 13.29 24.53
C LEU A 130 10.95 12.78 25.76
N GLN A 131 11.15 11.46 25.90
CA GLN A 131 11.96 10.94 26.98
C GLN A 131 13.45 11.21 26.69
N PRO A 132 14.19 11.84 27.62
CA PRO A 132 15.62 11.99 27.50
C PRO A 132 16.26 10.59 27.45
N ARG A 133 17.04 10.32 26.39
CA ARG A 133 17.77 9.05 26.30
C ARG A 133 18.76 8.97 27.46
N PRO A 134 18.76 7.88 28.25
CA PRO A 134 19.78 7.70 29.27
C PRO A 134 21.15 7.68 28.59
N GLN A 135 22.08 8.47 29.10
CA GLN A 135 23.47 8.44 28.65
C GLN A 135 24.07 7.08 29.01
N VAL A 136 24.03 6.14 28.07
CA VAL A 136 24.74 4.86 28.21
C VAL A 136 26.22 5.15 28.06
N SER A 137 26.97 5.11 29.18
CA SER A 137 28.43 5.14 29.15
C SER A 137 28.95 3.87 28.48
N ARG A 138 29.36 3.98 27.22
CA ARG A 138 30.01 2.90 26.49
C ARG A 138 31.48 2.80 26.91
N SER A 139 31.76 2.06 27.98
CA SER A 139 33.10 1.49 28.20
C SER A 139 33.10 0.07 27.66
N TRP A 140 33.72 -0.14 26.50
CA TRP A 140 34.04 -1.48 26.01
C TRP A 140 35.31 -1.95 26.72
N ARG A 141 35.26 -3.11 27.39
CA ARG A 141 36.43 -3.91 27.75
C ARG A 141 36.54 -5.07 26.80
#